data_AF-A0A536DVC0-F1
#
_entry.id   AF-A0A536DVC0-F1
#
_cell.length_a   1.000
_cell.length_b   1.000
_cell.length_c   1.000
_cell.angle_alpha   90.00
_cell.angle_beta   90.00
_cell.angle_gamma   90.00
#
_symmetry.space_group_name_H-M   'P 1'
#
loop_
_entity.id
_entity.type
_entity.pdbx_description
1 polymer ?
#
loop_
_entity_poly.entity_id
_entity_poly.type
_entity_poly.pdbx_seq_one_letter_code
_entity_poly.pdbx_strand_id
1 'polypeptide(L)' 'MPTVTRREFLKVGVAGAGAVAATGLGFDIAVAESTRVKQNLRIAGAKELHSICPYCAVGCSLVAYTRQKSNGT' A
#
# COMPACT_ATOMS: atom_id res chain seq x y z
N MET A 1 3.29 25.94 31.40
CA MET A 1 2.39 26.09 30.22
C MET A 1 3.27 26.19 29.00
N PRO A 2 3.22 25.25 28.05
CA PRO A 2 4.01 25.38 26.83
C PRO A 2 3.57 26.66 26.14
N THR A 3 4.47 27.63 26.06
CA THR A 3 4.23 28.90 25.39
C THR A 3 4.04 28.62 23.90
N VAL A 4 2.80 28.68 23.42
CA VAL A 4 2.49 28.45 22.00
C VAL A 4 3.20 29.53 21.18
N THR A 5 4.28 29.13 20.52
CA THR A 5 5.04 30.04 19.66
C THR A 5 4.32 30.23 18.34
N ARG A 6 4.49 31.39 17.67
CA ARG A 6 3.92 31.64 16.33
C ARG A 6 4.22 30.51 15.34
N ARG A 7 5.39 29.87 15.48
CA ARG A 7 5.81 28.73 14.67
C ARG A 7 5.01 27.46 14.95
N GLU A 8 4.63 27.18 16.19
CA GLU A 8 3.76 26.06 16.50
C GLU A 8 2.34 26.27 15.97
N PHE A 9 1.81 27.49 16.08
CA PHE A 9 0.51 27.83 15.49
C PHE A 9 0.50 27.56 13.97
N LEU A 10 1.57 27.96 13.26
CA LEU A 10 1.71 27.70 11.84
C LEU A 10 1.80 26.20 11.52
N LYS A 11 2.54 25.42 12.32
CA LYS A 11 2.66 23.96 12.11
C LYS A 11 1.32 23.25 12.28
N VAL A 12 0.57 23.57 13.34
CA VAL A 12 -0.74 22.97 13.60
C VAL A 12 -1.75 23.40 12.54
N GLY A 13 -1.73 24.68 12.14
CA GLY A 13 -2.60 25.19 11.07
C GLY A 13 -2.34 24.53 9.71
N VAL A 14 -1.06 24.39 9.31
CA VAL A 14 -0.68 23.71 8.07
C VAL A 14 -1.02 22.22 8.12
N ALA A 15 -0.79 21.55 9.25
CA ALA A 15 -1.15 20.14 9.42
C ALA A 15 -2.67 19.93 9.35
N GLY A 16 -3.46 20.78 10.02
CA GLY A 16 -4.92 20.72 9.99
C GLY A 16 -5.50 21.01 8.60
N ALA A 17 -5.00 22.04 7.91
CA ALA A 17 -5.40 22.35 6.54
C ALA A 17 -5.03 21.23 5.56
N GLY A 18 -3.85 20.63 5.72
CA GLY A 18 -3.41 19.47 4.94
C GLY A 18 -4.28 18.23 5.16
N ALA A 19 -4.67 17.96 6.41
CA ALA A 19 -5.58 16.87 6.73
C ALA A 19 -6.97 17.07 6.11
N VAL A 20 -7.55 18.28 6.22
CA VAL A 20 -8.85 18.60 5.63
C VAL A 20 -8.82 18.54 4.09
N ALA A 21 -7.74 19.05 3.47
CA ALA A 21 -7.54 18.95 2.03
C ALA A 21 -7.40 17.48 1.59
N ALA A 22 -6.63 16.66 2.32
CA ALA A 22 -6.48 15.24 2.04
C ALA A 22 -7.83 14.50 2.12
N THR A 23 -8.64 14.75 3.15
CA THR A 23 -9.98 14.17 3.27
C THR A 23 -10.93 14.66 2.18
N GLY A 24 -10.85 15.94 1.79
CA GLY A 24 -11.66 16.51 0.71
C GLY A 24 -11.29 15.96 -0.67
N LEU A 25 -10.04 15.53 -0.86
CA LEU A 25 -9.54 14.85 -2.05
C LEU A 25 -9.77 13.32 -2.04
N GLY A 26 -10.40 12.78 -0.98
CA GLY A 26 -10.73 11.36 -0.86
C GLY A 26 -9.65 10.49 -0.23
N PHE A 27 -8.57 11.07 0.31
CA PHE A 27 -7.56 10.37 1.10
C PHE A 27 -8.03 10.28 2.56
N ASP A 28 -8.99 9.38 2.81
CA ASP A 28 -9.48 9.10 4.16
C ASP A 28 -8.63 8.01 4.82
N ILE A 29 -7.98 8.36 5.93
CA ILE A 29 -7.07 7.50 6.69
C ILE A 29 -7.84 6.34 7.34
N ALA A 30 -9.07 6.57 7.81
CA ALA A 30 -9.93 5.54 8.37
C ALA A 30 -10.40 4.55 7.30
N VAL A 31 -10.65 5.03 6.08
CA VAL A 31 -10.92 4.16 4.92
C VAL A 31 -9.66 3.36 4.52
N ALA A 32 -8.49 3.99 4.54
CA ALA A 32 -7.22 3.31 4.26
C ALA A 32 -6.93 2.20 5.28
N GLU A 33 -7.13 2.46 6.57
CA GLU A 33 -6.95 1.47 7.64
C GLU A 33 -7.97 0.34 7.57
N SER A 34 -9.25 0.64 7.32
CA SER A 34 -10.31 -0.37 7.19
C SER A 34 -10.20 -1.20 5.90
N THR A 35 -9.58 -0.68 4.84
CA THR A 35 -9.38 -1.40 3.57
C THR A 35 -8.07 -2.18 3.56
N ARG A 36 -7.10 -1.82 4.41
CA ARG A 36 -5.80 -2.50 4.55
C ARG A 36 -5.95 -4.01 4.80
N VAL A 37 -6.92 -4.42 5.62
CA VAL A 37 -7.21 -5.84 5.94
C VAL A 37 -7.95 -6.55 4.80
N LYS A 38 -8.72 -5.82 3.97
CA LYS A 38 -9.47 -6.39 2.83
C LYS A 38 -8.57 -6.75 1.66
N GLN A 39 -7.36 -6.23 1.60
CA GLN A 39 -6.36 -6.58 0.58
C GLN A 39 -5.58 -7.84 0.94
N ASN A 40 -6.27 -8.93 1.32
CA ASN A 40 -5.65 -10.25 1.27
C ASN A 40 -5.32 -10.56 -0.19
N LEU A 41 -4.09 -10.23 -0.58
CA LEU A 41 -3.59 -10.38 -1.94
C LEU A 41 -3.78 -11.84 -2.38
N ARG A 42 -4.15 -12.06 -3.64
CA ARG A 42 -4.34 -13.42 -4.19
C ARG A 42 -3.05 -14.27 -4.10
N ILE A 43 -1.90 -13.59 -4.05
CA ILE A 43 -0.56 -14.16 -3.90
C ILE A 43 -0.12 -14.33 -2.43
N ALA A 44 -0.95 -13.95 -1.45
CA ALA A 44 -0.62 -14.13 -0.04
C ALA A 44 -0.37 -15.62 0.27
N GLY A 45 0.81 -15.94 0.79
CA GLY A 45 1.24 -17.31 1.06
C GLY A 45 1.60 -18.15 -0.17
N ALA A 46 1.78 -17.54 -1.33
CA ALA A 46 2.31 -18.21 -2.52
C ALA A 46 3.84 -18.26 -2.50
N LYS A 47 4.42 -19.34 -3.04
CA LYS A 47 5.86 -19.44 -3.29
C LYS A 47 6.18 -18.67 -4.56
N GLU A 48 7.13 -17.75 -4.43
CA GLU A 48 7.63 -16.91 -5.51
C GLU A 48 8.82 -17.57 -6.22
N LEU A 49 8.81 -17.57 -7.54
CA LEU A 49 9.89 -18.03 -8.40
C LEU A 49 10.22 -16.96 -9.44
N HIS A 50 11.52 -16.73 -9.65
CA HIS A 50 12.01 -15.82 -10.67
C HIS A 50 12.45 -16.61 -11.90
N SER A 51 11.97 -16.22 -13.08
CA SER A 51 12.34 -16.86 -14.35
C SER A 51 12.35 -15.86 -15.51
N ILE A 52 12.72 -16.34 -16.70
CA ILE A 52 12.64 -15.59 -17.96
C ILE A 52 11.48 -16.12 -18.82
N CYS A 53 10.81 -15.23 -19.55
CA CYS A 53 9.76 -15.59 -20.51
C CYS A 53 10.36 -16.33 -21.73
N PRO A 54 9.95 -17.57 -22.03
CA PRO A 54 10.57 -18.38 -23.08
C PRO A 54 9.98 -18.15 -24.49
N TYR A 55 9.05 -17.20 -24.66
CA TYR A 55 8.30 -17.08 -25.92
C TYR A 55 9.07 -16.36 -27.03
N CYS A 56 9.63 -15.18 -26.74
CA CYS A 56 10.35 -14.39 -27.73
C CYS A 56 11.74 -14.02 -27.23
N ALA A 57 12.64 -13.66 -28.16
CA ALA A 57 14.03 -13.34 -27.88
C ALA A 57 14.25 -12.13 -26.95
N VAL A 58 13.18 -11.40 -26.61
CA VAL A 58 13.21 -10.29 -25.64
C VAL A 58 13.53 -10.80 -24.22
N GLY A 59 13.07 -12.01 -23.87
CA GLY A 59 13.39 -12.62 -22.57
C GLY A 59 12.92 -11.79 -21.37
N CYS A 60 11.67 -11.33 -21.36
CA CYS A 60 11.13 -10.54 -20.25
C CYS A 60 11.26 -11.28 -18.91
N SER A 61 11.64 -10.57 -17.84
CA SER A 61 11.67 -11.11 -16.49
C SER A 61 10.26 -11.46 -16.01
N LEU A 62 10.11 -12.66 -15.44
CA LEU A 62 8.86 -13.15 -14.88
C LEU A 62 9.02 -13.45 -13.39
N VAL A 63 7.98 -13.12 -12.65
CA VAL A 63 7.80 -13.53 -11.25
C VAL A 63 6.56 -14.42 -11.20
N ALA A 64 6.78 -15.72 -11.03
CA ALA A 64 5.74 -16.73 -10.96
C ALA A 64 5.36 -17.02 -9.50
N TYR A 65 4.06 -17.10 -9.22
CA TYR A 65 3.53 -17.42 -7.89
C TYR A 65 2.80 -18.77 -7.93
N THR A 66 3.21 -19.70 -7.07
CA THR A 66 2.61 -21.04 -6.96
C THR A 66 2.03 -21.27 -5.56
N ARG A 67 0.89 -21.96 -5.47
CA ARG A 67 0.24 -22.31 -4.20
C ARG A 67 -0.16 -23.78 -4.27
N GLN A 68 0.23 -24.58 -3.29
CA GLN A 68 -0.30 -25.95 -3.17
C GLN A 68 -1.71 -25.88 -2.60
N LYS A 69 -2.69 -26.52 -3.25
CA LYS A 69 -4.01 -26.71 -2.60
C LYS A 69 -3.92 -27.88 -1.63
N SER A 70 -4.79 -27.88 -0.61
CA SER A 70 -4.87 -28.93 0.41
C SER A 70 -5.10 -30.35 -0.14
N ASN A 71 -5.53 -30.48 -1.40
CA ASN A 71 -5.79 -31.76 -2.06
C ASN A 71 -4.59 -32.27 -2.89
N GLY A 72 -3.37 -31.83 -2.59
CA GLY A 72 -2.15 -32.34 -3.27
C GLY A 72 -2.10 -32.05 -4.77
N THR A 73 -2.85 -31.04 -5.23
CA THR A 73 -2.87 -30.53 -6.61
C THR A 73 -2.55 -29.04 -6.63
#